data_AF-A0A067NWZ4-F1
#
_entry.id   AF-A0A067NWZ4-F1
#
_cell.length_a   1.000
_cell.length_b   1.000
_cell.length_c   1.000
_cell.angle_alpha   90.00
_cell.angle_beta   90.00
_cell.angle_gamma   90.00
#
_symmetry.space_group_name_H-M   'P 1'
#
loop_
_entity.id
_entity.type
_entity.pdbx_description
1 polymer ?
#
loop_
_entity_poly.entity_id
_entity_poly.type
_entity_poly.pdbx_seq_one_letter_code
_entity_poly.pdbx_strand_id
1 'polypeptide(L)'
;KQPCKTPKSTFLSPDHPATSLRKSDFPSFANSALRINAFPFAVLEKPPDPSKEPIARQFKYAHIPWKERIYVSGPRHSGTRIPMSFFIATSIKNTSKKGTIRSTIKHRLRTALNMIVARGAESGTDARGRQKLVLNEAKATEQGNKWLLHDWTYIFSPTLELYRMPYPVMVDTLSKALHSIRVRGLKLETGWQKTPYVIQRLVASSY
;
A
#
# COMPACT_ATOMS: atom_id res chain seq x y z
N LYS A 1 -31.02 -24.72 14.54
CA LYS A 1 -29.77 -23.99 14.24
C LYS A 1 -29.84 -23.53 12.78
N GLN A 2 -30.18 -22.27 12.53
CA GLN A 2 -30.19 -21.73 11.16
C GLN A 2 -28.74 -21.53 10.68
N PRO A 3 -28.42 -21.82 9.40
CA PRO A 3 -27.10 -21.55 8.87
C PRO A 3 -26.89 -20.02 8.76
N CYS A 4 -25.91 -19.49 9.50
CA CYS A 4 -25.43 -18.13 9.30
C CYS A 4 -24.93 -17.98 7.87
N LYS A 5 -25.75 -17.36 7.00
CA LYS A 5 -25.30 -16.89 5.70
C LYS A 5 -24.26 -15.79 5.96
N THR A 6 -22.99 -16.09 5.74
CA THR A 6 -21.94 -15.09 5.79
C THR A 6 -22.24 -14.00 4.75
N PRO A 7 -22.24 -12.71 5.13
CA PRO A 7 -22.47 -11.64 4.18
C PRO A 7 -21.37 -11.66 3.10
N LYS A 8 -21.79 -11.64 1.83
CA LYS A 8 -20.90 -11.77 0.67
C LYS A 8 -20.04 -10.53 0.37
N SER A 9 -20.18 -9.44 1.11
CA SER A 9 -19.44 -8.19 0.85
C SER A 9 -18.37 -7.92 1.93
N THR A 10 -17.18 -8.43 1.65
CA THR A 10 -15.94 -8.37 2.44
C THR A 10 -15.20 -7.02 2.30
N PHE A 11 -15.88 -5.89 2.45
CA PHE A 11 -15.28 -4.56 2.25
C PHE A 11 -15.70 -3.56 3.35
N LEU A 12 -14.75 -2.77 3.88
CA LEU A 12 -14.93 -1.76 4.93
C LEU A 12 -15.88 -0.62 4.55
N SER A 13 -16.04 -0.29 3.25
CA SER A 13 -16.96 0.75 2.80
C SER A 13 -17.68 0.34 1.50
N PRO A 14 -18.99 0.01 1.53
CA PRO A 14 -19.74 -0.43 0.35
C PRO A 14 -19.83 0.64 -0.75
N ASP A 15 -19.76 1.92 -0.36
CA ASP A 15 -19.91 3.09 -1.24
C ASP A 15 -18.64 3.48 -2.00
N HIS A 16 -17.50 2.84 -1.73
CA HIS A 16 -16.25 3.21 -2.36
C HIS A 16 -16.19 2.70 -3.81
N PRO A 17 -15.78 3.49 -4.82
CA PRO A 17 -15.78 3.07 -6.22
C PRO A 17 -14.96 1.80 -6.49
N ALA A 18 -13.92 1.57 -5.69
CA ALA A 18 -13.13 0.35 -5.72
C ALA A 18 -13.88 -0.95 -5.35
N THR A 19 -15.05 -0.91 -4.70
CA THR A 19 -15.84 -2.13 -4.40
C THR A 19 -16.40 -2.79 -5.67
N SER A 20 -16.59 -2.00 -6.73
CA SER A 20 -17.04 -2.49 -8.04
C SER A 20 -15.93 -3.19 -8.84
N LEU A 21 -14.66 -3.00 -8.45
CA LEU A 21 -13.50 -3.49 -9.18
C LEU A 21 -13.11 -4.91 -8.74
N ARG A 22 -12.58 -5.69 -9.67
CA ARG A 22 -12.01 -7.01 -9.35
C ARG A 22 -10.64 -6.83 -8.72
N LYS A 23 -10.20 -7.83 -7.94
CA LYS A 23 -8.86 -7.85 -7.32
C LYS A 23 -7.71 -7.68 -8.34
N SER A 24 -7.92 -8.12 -9.58
CA SER A 24 -6.98 -8.00 -10.70
C SER A 24 -6.78 -6.56 -11.17
N ASP A 25 -7.78 -5.70 -10.98
CA ASP A 25 -7.81 -4.34 -11.53
C ASP A 25 -6.99 -3.38 -10.67
N PHE A 26 -6.66 -3.81 -9.44
CA PHE A 26 -5.82 -3.06 -8.54
C PHE A 26 -4.34 -3.08 -8.96
N PRO A 27 -3.60 -2.00 -8.68
CA PRO A 27 -2.17 -1.93 -8.94
C PRO A 27 -1.42 -3.08 -8.28
N SER A 28 -0.72 -3.85 -9.12
CA SER A 28 0.13 -4.94 -8.67
C SER A 28 1.46 -4.93 -9.42
N PHE A 29 2.52 -5.29 -8.72
CA PHE A 29 3.86 -5.44 -9.28
C PHE A 29 4.36 -6.84 -8.96
N ALA A 30 4.94 -7.52 -9.94
CA ALA A 30 5.51 -8.84 -9.75
C ALA A 30 6.88 -8.90 -10.43
N ASN A 31 7.85 -9.43 -9.70
CA ASN A 31 9.17 -9.79 -10.18
C ASN A 31 9.57 -11.13 -9.50
N SER A 32 10.61 -11.79 -9.98
CA SER A 32 11.16 -13.02 -9.41
C SER A 32 11.47 -12.90 -7.91
N ALA A 33 11.94 -11.71 -7.48
CA ALA A 33 12.28 -11.44 -6.08
C ALA A 33 11.08 -11.17 -5.17
N LEU A 34 10.00 -10.56 -5.68
CA LEU A 34 8.87 -10.16 -4.86
C LEU A 34 7.61 -9.84 -5.68
N ARG A 35 6.46 -9.99 -5.03
CA ARG A 35 5.18 -9.46 -5.51
C ARG A 35 4.64 -8.41 -4.54
N ILE A 36 4.05 -7.34 -5.07
CA ILE A 36 3.36 -6.29 -4.31
C ILE A 36 1.96 -6.16 -4.88
N ASN A 37 0.96 -6.14 -4.02
CA ASN A 37 -0.39 -5.72 -4.38
C ASN A 37 -0.76 -4.50 -3.53
N ALA A 38 -1.39 -3.50 -4.12
CA ALA A 38 -1.83 -2.31 -3.41
C ALA A 38 -3.35 -2.18 -3.46
N PHE A 39 -3.98 -1.91 -2.32
CA PHE A 39 -5.44 -1.79 -2.18
C PHE A 39 -5.78 -0.52 -1.40
N PRO A 40 -6.86 0.19 -1.73
CA PRO A 40 -7.33 1.30 -0.91
C PRO A 40 -7.89 0.79 0.43
N PHE A 41 -7.73 1.55 1.51
CA PHE A 41 -8.19 1.17 2.85
C PHE A 41 -9.67 0.81 2.92
N ALA A 42 -10.50 1.46 2.10
CA ALA A 42 -11.94 1.22 2.03
C ALA A 42 -12.33 -0.21 1.63
N VAL A 43 -11.38 -0.99 1.10
CA VAL A 43 -11.56 -2.35 0.58
C VAL A 43 -11.01 -3.42 1.55
N LEU A 44 -10.36 -3.04 2.65
CA LEU A 44 -9.92 -4.03 3.64
C LEU A 44 -11.07 -4.45 4.56
N GLU A 45 -10.87 -5.48 5.38
CA GLU A 45 -11.85 -5.97 6.36
C GLU A 45 -11.44 -5.49 7.77
N LYS A 46 -12.40 -5.16 8.64
CA LYS A 46 -12.11 -4.93 10.06
C LYS A 46 -11.98 -6.29 10.75
N PRO A 47 -10.91 -6.58 11.51
CA PRO A 47 -10.86 -7.78 12.32
C PRO A 47 -12.03 -7.78 13.32
N PRO A 48 -12.59 -8.95 13.65
CA PRO A 48 -13.83 -9.08 14.43
C PRO A 48 -13.73 -8.57 15.88
N ASP A 49 -12.51 -8.30 16.38
CA ASP A 49 -12.28 -7.88 17.76
C ASP A 49 -11.35 -6.65 17.84
N PRO A 50 -11.88 -5.44 18.11
CA PRO A 50 -11.10 -4.22 18.18
C PRO A 50 -10.24 -4.10 19.45
N SER A 51 -10.40 -5.02 20.42
CA SER A 51 -9.71 -4.98 21.72
C SER A 51 -8.31 -5.60 21.70
N LYS A 52 -7.92 -6.29 20.62
CA LYS A 52 -6.70 -7.11 20.55
C LYS A 52 -5.50 -6.47 19.84
N GLU A 53 -5.55 -5.19 19.45
CA GLU A 53 -4.38 -4.49 18.90
C GLU A 53 -4.02 -3.20 19.67
N PRO A 54 -2.72 -2.93 19.91
CA PRO A 54 -2.24 -1.66 20.49
C PRO A 54 -2.34 -0.47 19.51
N ILE A 55 -3.05 -0.63 18.38
CA ILE A 55 -3.07 0.27 17.22
C ILE A 55 -4.34 1.15 17.18
N ALA A 56 -5.24 1.05 18.16
CA ALA A 56 -6.51 1.80 18.21
C ALA A 56 -6.40 3.34 18.02
N ARG A 57 -5.19 3.91 18.15
CA ARG A 57 -4.92 5.33 17.85
C ARG A 57 -4.68 5.65 16.37
N GLN A 58 -4.36 4.68 15.49
CA GLN A 58 -4.02 4.95 14.07
C GLN A 58 -5.24 5.01 13.14
N PHE A 59 -6.39 4.45 13.52
CA PHE A 59 -7.57 4.34 12.65
C PHE A 59 -8.76 5.21 13.12
N LYS A 60 -8.48 6.42 13.61
CA LYS A 60 -9.49 7.33 14.19
C LYS A 60 -10.63 7.71 13.22
N TYR A 61 -10.51 7.40 11.92
CA TYR A 61 -11.47 7.75 10.87
C TYR A 61 -12.02 6.55 10.08
N ALA A 62 -11.84 5.33 10.57
CA ALA A 62 -12.35 4.13 9.90
C ALA A 62 -13.89 4.03 9.90
N HIS A 63 -14.56 4.73 10.82
CA HIS A 63 -16.02 4.74 10.97
C HIS A 63 -16.73 5.81 10.12
N ILE A 64 -15.98 6.71 9.46
CA ILE A 64 -16.57 7.79 8.66
C ILE A 64 -16.86 7.26 7.25
N PRO A 65 -18.10 7.41 6.73
CA PRO A 65 -18.45 7.07 5.35
C PRO A 65 -17.49 7.73 4.34
N TRP A 66 -17.13 7.02 3.26
CA TRP A 66 -16.18 7.53 2.25
C TRP A 66 -16.56 8.93 1.71
N LYS A 67 -17.87 9.14 1.48
CA LYS A 67 -18.42 10.42 1.00
C LYS A 67 -18.16 11.57 1.97
N GLU A 68 -18.32 11.31 3.26
CA GLU A 68 -18.10 12.29 4.34
C GLU A 68 -16.62 12.44 4.68
N ARG A 69 -15.79 11.45 4.34
CA ARG A 69 -14.34 11.56 4.49
C ARG A 69 -13.78 12.74 3.73
N ILE A 70 -14.33 13.10 2.57
CA ILE A 70 -13.89 14.25 1.78
C ILE A 70 -14.09 15.56 2.57
N TYR A 71 -15.12 15.63 3.43
CA TYR A 71 -15.51 16.83 4.18
C TYR A 71 -14.94 16.88 5.61
N VAL A 72 -14.82 15.74 6.29
CA VAL A 72 -14.09 15.63 7.57
C VAL A 72 -12.57 15.71 7.34
N SER A 73 -12.15 15.66 6.08
CA SER A 73 -10.86 16.19 5.66
C SER A 73 -10.87 17.72 5.67
N GLY A 74 -10.83 18.37 6.84
CA GLY A 74 -10.10 19.65 6.90
C GLY A 74 -8.72 19.43 6.24
N PRO A 75 -8.13 20.41 5.54
CA PRO A 75 -7.09 20.21 4.51
C PRO A 75 -6.12 19.09 4.91
N ARG A 76 -6.37 17.85 4.47
CA ARG A 76 -5.76 16.62 5.05
C ARG A 76 -4.29 16.46 4.71
N HIS A 77 -3.71 17.48 4.10
CA HIS A 77 -2.43 17.48 3.42
C HIS A 77 -1.59 18.70 3.77
N SER A 78 -1.87 19.42 4.86
CA SER A 78 -1.03 20.53 5.32
C SER A 78 0.26 20.10 6.03
N GLY A 79 0.57 18.79 6.07
CA GLY A 79 1.79 18.26 6.68
C GLY A 79 2.54 17.29 5.76
N THR A 80 3.86 17.40 5.73
CA THR A 80 4.83 16.64 4.92
C THR A 80 4.86 15.12 5.17
N ARG A 81 3.96 14.57 5.99
CA ARG A 81 4.04 13.19 6.49
C ARG A 81 2.85 12.34 6.06
N ILE A 82 3.11 11.34 5.22
CA ILE A 82 2.12 10.35 4.79
C ILE A 82 2.21 9.09 5.67
N PRO A 83 1.11 8.62 6.30
CA PRO A 83 1.09 7.31 6.93
C PRO A 83 1.11 6.20 5.86
N MET A 84 2.08 5.29 5.95
CA MET A 84 2.15 4.10 5.09
C MET A 84 1.59 2.89 5.82
N SER A 85 0.56 2.24 5.27
CA SER A 85 0.12 0.92 5.72
C SER A 85 0.71 -0.16 4.82
N PHE A 86 1.42 -1.12 5.41
CA PHE A 86 1.91 -2.26 4.66
C PHE A 86 1.99 -3.54 5.49
N PHE A 87 1.84 -4.66 4.81
CA PHE A 87 1.96 -6.00 5.38
C PHE A 87 2.98 -6.82 4.58
N ILE A 88 3.78 -7.63 5.29
CA ILE A 88 4.76 -8.53 4.67
C ILE A 88 4.31 -9.97 4.89
N ALA A 89 3.70 -10.55 3.85
CA ALA A 89 3.23 -11.92 3.80
C ALA A 89 4.37 -12.88 3.42
N THR A 90 5.12 -13.36 4.42
CA THR A 90 6.17 -14.38 4.21
C THR A 90 5.57 -15.79 4.30
N SER A 91 5.22 -16.39 3.17
CA SER A 91 4.76 -17.78 3.13
C SER A 91 5.95 -18.75 3.20
N ILE A 92 5.77 -19.91 3.85
CA ILE A 92 6.79 -20.97 3.88
C ILE A 92 7.10 -21.44 2.45
N LYS A 93 6.08 -21.50 1.59
CA LYS A 93 6.19 -21.95 0.18
C LYS A 93 7.08 -21.03 -0.67
N ASN A 94 6.99 -19.72 -0.52
CA ASN A 94 7.74 -18.78 -1.36
C ASN A 94 9.13 -18.43 -0.80
N THR A 95 9.36 -18.70 0.49
CA THR A 95 10.60 -18.29 1.18
C THR A 95 11.36 -19.50 1.72
N SER A 96 11.19 -19.84 2.99
CA SER A 96 11.84 -20.97 3.64
C SER A 96 11.04 -21.46 4.85
N LYS A 97 11.22 -22.74 5.19
CA LYS A 97 10.72 -23.35 6.44
C LYS A 97 11.38 -22.72 7.67
N LYS A 98 12.63 -22.24 7.56
CA LYS A 98 13.36 -21.61 8.68
C LYS A 98 12.78 -20.23 9.02
N GLY A 99 12.35 -20.04 10.27
CA GLY A 99 11.77 -18.78 10.75
C GLY A 99 12.74 -17.61 10.74
N THR A 100 14.01 -17.86 11.03
CA THR A 100 15.08 -16.85 11.01
C THR A 100 15.21 -16.21 9.64
N ILE A 101 15.25 -17.01 8.56
CA ILE A 101 15.31 -16.50 7.18
C ILE A 101 14.10 -15.60 6.88
N ARG A 102 12.89 -16.00 7.28
CA ARG A 102 11.68 -15.18 7.09
C ARG A 102 11.74 -13.88 7.87
N SER A 103 12.26 -13.90 9.10
CA SER A 103 12.46 -12.70 9.90
C SER A 103 13.47 -11.76 9.24
N THR A 104 14.61 -12.28 8.80
CA THR A 104 15.62 -11.50 8.08
C THR A 104 15.03 -10.87 6.82
N ILE A 105 14.26 -11.61 6.02
CA ILE A 105 13.56 -11.05 4.84
C ILE A 105 12.68 -9.86 5.24
N LYS A 106 11.86 -10.00 6.29
CA LYS A 106 10.99 -8.90 6.77
C LYS A 106 11.81 -7.69 7.19
N HIS A 107 12.89 -7.89 7.94
CA HIS A 107 13.76 -6.81 8.38
C HIS A 107 14.44 -6.11 7.20
N ARG A 108 15.06 -6.87 6.29
CA ARG A 108 15.71 -6.32 5.10
C ARG A 108 14.74 -5.49 4.24
N LEU A 109 13.53 -5.99 4.03
CA LEU A 109 12.51 -5.27 3.27
C LEU A 109 12.09 -3.98 3.96
N ARG A 110 11.86 -3.99 5.28
CA ARG A 110 11.56 -2.76 6.05
C ARG A 110 12.70 -1.75 5.97
N THR A 111 13.94 -2.21 6.11
CA THR A 111 15.12 -1.36 5.99
C THR A 111 15.21 -0.74 4.59
N ALA A 112 15.01 -1.53 3.53
CA ALA A 112 15.02 -1.03 2.17
C ALA A 112 13.91 -0.01 1.90
N LEU A 113 12.68 -0.26 2.38
CA LEU A 113 11.58 0.69 2.28
C LEU A 113 11.88 1.99 3.02
N ASN A 114 12.45 1.92 4.23
CA ASN A 114 12.87 3.10 4.98
C ASN A 114 13.97 3.88 4.26
N MET A 115 14.92 3.20 3.62
CA MET A 115 15.95 3.86 2.81
C MET A 115 15.33 4.64 1.64
N ILE A 116 14.35 4.06 0.95
CA ILE A 116 13.68 4.73 -0.18
C ILE A 116 12.80 5.88 0.30
N VAL A 117 11.84 5.58 1.17
CA VAL A 117 10.76 6.52 1.52
C VAL A 117 11.26 7.63 2.44
N ALA A 118 12.06 7.29 3.46
CA ALA A 118 12.50 8.28 4.44
C ALA A 118 13.82 8.97 4.05
N ARG A 119 14.69 8.29 3.30
CA ARG A 119 16.04 8.81 2.97
C ARG A 119 16.27 9.07 1.48
N GLY A 120 15.28 8.82 0.62
CA GLY A 120 15.38 9.09 -0.81
C GLY A 120 16.50 8.29 -1.48
N ALA A 121 16.70 7.04 -1.05
CA ALA A 121 17.77 6.20 -1.59
C ALA A 121 17.56 5.88 -3.07
N GLU A 122 18.60 6.12 -3.87
CA GLU A 122 18.66 5.77 -5.28
C GLU A 122 19.87 4.83 -5.51
N SER A 123 19.74 3.91 -6.47
CA SER A 123 20.87 3.10 -6.90
C SER A 123 21.80 3.94 -7.78
N GLY A 124 22.99 4.22 -7.28
CA GLY A 124 24.06 4.85 -8.03
C GLY A 124 25.10 3.83 -8.47
N THR A 125 25.93 4.27 -9.42
CA THR A 125 27.15 3.55 -9.78
C THR A 125 28.33 4.38 -9.28
N ASP A 126 29.24 3.74 -8.56
CA ASP A 126 30.48 4.37 -8.10
C ASP A 126 31.42 4.64 -9.29
N ALA A 127 32.43 5.49 -9.12
CA ALA A 127 33.44 5.78 -10.14
C ALA A 127 34.19 4.51 -10.64
N ARG A 128 34.11 3.42 -9.86
CA ARG A 128 34.69 2.10 -10.16
C ARG A 128 33.69 1.09 -10.76
N GLY A 129 32.51 1.54 -11.19
CA GLY A 129 31.49 0.66 -11.78
C GLY A 129 30.72 -0.23 -10.79
N ARG A 130 30.96 -0.10 -9.48
CA ARG A 130 30.28 -0.89 -8.45
C ARG A 130 28.96 -0.24 -8.07
N GLN A 131 27.92 -1.05 -7.84
CA GLN A 131 26.63 -0.54 -7.37
C GLN A 131 26.74 -0.01 -5.95
N LYS A 132 26.36 1.25 -5.76
CA LYS A 132 26.39 1.95 -4.46
C LYS A 132 25.04 2.59 -4.20
N LEU A 133 24.63 2.63 -2.94
CA LEU A 133 23.46 3.40 -2.53
C LEU A 133 23.86 4.85 -2.35
N VAL A 134 23.18 5.75 -3.07
CA VAL A 134 23.30 7.19 -2.89
C VAL A 134 22.05 7.65 -2.15
N LEU A 135 22.24 8.25 -0.97
CA LEU A 135 21.16 8.78 -0.16
C LEU A 135 20.98 10.26 -0.49
N ASN A 136 19.76 10.67 -0.80
CA ASN A 136 19.43 12.06 -1.04
C ASN A 136 18.28 12.49 -0.13
N GLU A 137 18.65 12.89 1.09
CA GLU A 137 17.70 13.21 2.16
C GLU A 137 16.91 14.50 1.88
N ALA A 138 17.50 15.45 1.14
CA ALA A 138 16.81 16.66 0.70
C ALA A 138 15.62 16.33 -0.22
N LYS A 139 15.86 15.50 -1.25
CA LYS A 139 14.80 15.01 -2.13
C LYS A 139 13.75 14.20 -1.38
N ALA A 140 14.15 13.44 -0.36
CA ALA A 140 13.21 12.64 0.43
C ALA A 140 12.20 13.50 1.20
N THR A 141 12.65 14.64 1.75
CA THR A 141 11.82 15.55 2.53
C THR A 141 10.82 16.29 1.63
N GLU A 142 11.28 16.76 0.47
CA GLU A 142 10.43 17.47 -0.50
C GLU A 142 9.47 16.52 -1.24
N GLN A 143 9.93 15.31 -1.53
CA GLN A 143 9.22 14.34 -2.36
C GLN A 143 8.75 13.12 -1.56
N GLY A 144 8.51 13.23 -0.26
CA GLY A 144 7.96 12.12 0.54
C GLY A 144 6.66 11.55 -0.06
N ASN A 145 5.88 12.44 -0.70
CA ASN A 145 4.67 12.09 -1.43
C ASN A 145 4.92 11.32 -2.72
N LYS A 146 6.13 11.31 -3.29
CA LYS A 146 6.44 10.72 -4.61
C LYS A 146 6.34 9.20 -4.65
N TRP A 147 6.48 8.53 -3.52
CA TRP A 147 6.56 7.06 -3.50
C TRP A 147 5.25 6.39 -3.07
N LEU A 148 4.42 7.06 -2.28
CA LEU A 148 3.28 6.47 -1.59
C LEU A 148 1.96 7.12 -1.96
N LEU A 149 0.92 6.29 -2.11
CA LEU A 149 -0.46 6.73 -2.27
C LEU A 149 -1.11 6.90 -0.88
N HIS A 150 -1.92 7.94 -0.73
CA HIS A 150 -2.62 8.23 0.52
C HIS A 150 -3.80 7.27 0.72
N ASP A 151 -3.95 6.71 1.91
CA ASP A 151 -5.01 5.76 2.24
C ASP A 151 -4.95 4.42 1.47
N TRP A 152 -3.74 4.00 1.08
CA TRP A 152 -3.50 2.67 0.48
C TRP A 152 -2.73 1.76 1.41
N THR A 153 -3.02 0.47 1.28
CA THR A 153 -2.31 -0.63 1.92
C THR A 153 -1.54 -1.43 0.90
N TYR A 154 -0.25 -1.64 1.18
CA TYR A 154 0.66 -2.41 0.36
C TYR A 154 0.90 -3.80 0.96
N ILE A 155 0.64 -4.86 0.19
CA ILE A 155 0.88 -6.24 0.62
C ILE A 155 2.10 -6.78 -0.16
N PHE A 156 3.19 -6.98 0.56
CA PHE A 156 4.43 -7.52 0.04
C PHE A 156 4.48 -9.04 0.24
N SER A 157 4.70 -9.77 -0.84
CA SER A 157 4.92 -11.23 -0.86
C SER A 157 6.35 -11.50 -1.39
N PRO A 158 7.37 -11.46 -0.52
CA PRO A 158 8.76 -11.67 -0.93
C PRO A 158 9.06 -13.14 -1.23
N THR A 159 10.09 -13.38 -2.04
CA THR A 159 10.63 -14.73 -2.32
C THR A 159 12.01 -14.91 -1.69
N LEU A 160 12.57 -16.13 -1.79
CA LEU A 160 13.92 -16.42 -1.32
C LEU A 160 15.02 -15.64 -2.08
N GLU A 161 14.77 -15.22 -3.32
CA GLU A 161 15.74 -14.43 -4.08
C GLU A 161 15.98 -13.06 -3.43
N LEU A 162 14.95 -12.46 -2.85
CA LEU A 162 15.08 -11.20 -2.12
C LEU A 162 16.02 -11.32 -0.91
N TYR A 163 16.09 -12.49 -0.29
CA TYR A 163 17.03 -12.76 0.80
C TYR A 163 18.49 -12.74 0.32
N ARG A 164 18.77 -13.14 -0.93
CA ARG A 164 20.12 -13.19 -1.51
C ARG A 164 20.49 -11.91 -2.24
N MET A 165 19.51 -11.09 -2.60
CA MET A 165 19.70 -9.86 -3.37
C MET A 165 20.52 -8.81 -2.60
N PRO A 166 21.52 -8.16 -3.22
CA PRO A 166 22.22 -7.00 -2.64
C PRO A 166 21.27 -5.81 -2.42
N TYR A 167 21.56 -4.98 -1.40
CA TYR A 167 20.72 -3.82 -1.11
C TYR A 167 20.59 -2.81 -2.28
N PRO A 168 21.63 -2.48 -3.06
CA PRO A 168 21.49 -1.58 -4.21
C PRO A 168 20.44 -2.07 -5.23
N VAL A 169 20.50 -3.35 -5.60
CA VAL A 169 19.54 -3.98 -6.52
C VAL A 169 18.14 -4.02 -5.91
N MET A 170 18.05 -4.33 -4.61
CA MET A 170 16.77 -4.38 -3.90
C MET A 170 16.08 -3.02 -3.85
N VAL A 171 16.84 -1.97 -3.55
CA VAL A 171 16.35 -0.58 -3.50
C VAL A 171 15.87 -0.15 -4.88
N ASP A 172 16.65 -0.37 -5.94
CA ASP A 172 16.24 -0.05 -7.31
C ASP A 172 14.95 -0.77 -7.72
N THR A 173 14.88 -2.09 -7.46
CA THR A 173 13.70 -2.91 -7.78
C THR A 173 12.45 -2.40 -7.05
N LEU A 174 12.58 -2.08 -5.75
CA LEU A 174 11.47 -1.56 -4.96
C LEU A 174 11.06 -0.16 -5.38
N SER A 175 12.00 0.73 -5.70
CA SER A 175 11.72 2.07 -6.20
C SER A 175 10.92 2.02 -7.51
N LYS A 176 11.35 1.19 -8.46
CA LYS A 176 10.62 0.94 -9.72
C LYS A 176 9.23 0.37 -9.45
N ALA A 177 9.12 -0.58 -8.53
CA ALA A 177 7.86 -1.19 -8.16
C ALA A 177 6.86 -0.16 -7.59
N LEU A 178 7.30 0.61 -6.60
CA LEU A 178 6.49 1.66 -5.95
C LEU A 178 6.07 2.73 -6.95
N HIS A 179 6.98 3.16 -7.83
CA HIS A 179 6.66 4.11 -8.89
C HIS A 179 5.57 3.56 -9.84
N SER A 180 5.72 2.31 -10.28
CA SER A 180 4.73 1.68 -11.18
C SER A 180 3.35 1.53 -10.54
N ILE A 181 3.31 1.27 -9.22
CA ILE A 181 2.07 1.15 -8.46
C ILE A 181 1.44 2.52 -8.29
N ARG A 182 2.24 3.54 -7.96
CA ARG A 182 1.77 4.91 -7.82
C ARG A 182 1.13 5.42 -9.10
N VAL A 183 1.79 5.29 -10.24
CA VAL A 183 1.26 5.77 -11.53
C VAL A 183 -0.11 5.14 -11.81
N ARG A 184 -0.24 3.84 -11.57
CA ARG A 184 -1.51 3.12 -11.75
C ARG A 184 -2.57 3.52 -10.72
N GLY A 185 -2.19 3.68 -9.45
CA GLY A 185 -3.11 4.09 -8.39
C GLY A 185 -3.61 5.53 -8.57
N LEU A 186 -2.74 6.47 -8.94
CA LEU A 186 -3.14 7.85 -9.27
C LEU A 186 -4.11 7.91 -10.45
N LYS A 187 -3.92 7.04 -11.45
CA LYS A 187 -4.87 6.92 -12.57
C LYS A 187 -6.25 6.44 -12.09
N LEU A 188 -6.29 5.49 -11.15
CA LEU A 188 -7.53 5.03 -10.53
C LEU A 188 -8.17 6.13 -9.68
N GLU A 189 -7.41 6.81 -8.83
CA GLU A 189 -7.91 7.92 -8.00
C GLU A 189 -8.45 9.06 -8.85
N THR A 190 -7.74 9.44 -9.91
CA THR A 190 -8.20 10.45 -10.87
C THR A 190 -9.49 9.99 -11.57
N GLY A 191 -9.59 8.71 -11.91
CA GLY A 191 -10.82 8.12 -12.44
C GLY A 191 -11.97 8.22 -11.44
N TRP A 192 -11.72 7.93 -10.17
CA TRP A 192 -12.72 8.01 -9.10
C TRP A 192 -13.14 9.45 -8.78
N GLN A 193 -12.20 10.40 -8.82
CA GLN A 193 -12.48 11.83 -8.66
C GLN A 193 -13.30 12.41 -9.80
N LYS A 194 -13.15 11.86 -11.02
CA LYS A 194 -13.99 12.19 -12.19
C LYS A 194 -15.38 11.56 -12.17
N THR A 195 -15.62 10.65 -11.23
CA THR A 195 -16.94 10.05 -10.99
C THR A 195 -17.70 10.68 -9.79
N PRO A 196 -17.87 12.01 -9.65
CA PRO A 196 -18.64 12.54 -8.52
C PRO A 196 -20.17 12.54 -8.72
N TYR A 197 -20.76 12.02 -9.81
CA TYR A 197 -22.20 12.29 -10.09
C TYR A 197 -23.10 11.17 -10.63
N VAL A 198 -22.66 9.91 -10.81
CA VAL A 198 -23.56 8.88 -11.38
C VAL A 198 -24.49 8.25 -10.32
N ILE A 199 -24.07 8.18 -9.05
CA ILE A 199 -24.87 7.53 -8.00
C ILE A 199 -26.03 8.41 -7.50
N GLN A 200 -25.97 9.74 -7.67
CA GLN A 200 -27.08 10.63 -7.31
C GLN A 200 -28.22 10.63 -8.35
N ARG A 201 -27.94 10.36 -9.64
CA ARG A 201 -28.98 10.39 -10.69
C ARG A 201 -29.92 9.19 -10.67
N LEU A 202 -29.47 8.02 -10.22
CA LEU A 202 -30.34 6.82 -10.17
C LEU A 202 -31.23 6.79 -8.92
N VAL A 203 -30.84 7.43 -7.83
CA VAL A 203 -31.68 7.56 -6.62
C VAL A 203 -32.73 8.67 -6.79
N ALA A 204 -32.46 9.70 -7.58
CA ALA A 204 -33.40 10.78 -7.86
C ALA A 204 -34.48 10.44 -8.92
N SER A 205 -34.38 9.28 -9.59
CA SER A 205 -35.34 8.85 -10.64
C SER A 205 -36.30 7.74 -10.18
N SER A 206 -36.29 7.40 -8.89
CA SER A 206 -37.18 6.39 -8.29
C SER A 206 -38.12 6.96 -7.22
N TYR A 207 -38.36 8.28 -7.26
CA TYR A 207 -39.47 8.93 -6.58
C TYR A 207 -40.58 9.24 -7.57
#